data_AF-A0A6L5YK47-F1
#
_entry.id   AF-A0A6L5YK47-F1
#
_cell.length_a   1.000
_cell.length_b   1.000
_cell.length_c   1.000
_cell.angle_alpha   90.00
_cell.angle_beta   90.00
_cell.angle_gamma   90.00
#
_symmetry.space_group_name_H-M   'P 1'
#
loop_
_entity.id
_entity.type
_entity.pdbx_description
1 polymer ?
#
loop_
_entity_poly.entity_id
_entity_poly.type
_entity_poly.pdbx_seq_one_letter_code
_entity_poly.pdbx_strand_id
1 'polypeptide(L)'
;MNRFEQKSMFFGRKLVYLLPILAFLVLFVLFLQGIGSVSESTLTKQQESLETALGRSISQCYAVEGCYPPSLEYLEQHYGLLYDKNCFFVDYEYYGSNLLPEVTVLRRTGAH
;
A
#
# COMPACT_ATOMS: atom_id res chain seq x y z
N MET A 1 -70.81 21.50 5.11
CA MET A 1 -69.73 22.44 5.48
C MET A 1 -68.42 21.68 5.48
N ASN A 2 -67.49 22.11 4.60
CA ASN A 2 -66.16 21.53 4.43
C ASN A 2 -65.27 21.81 5.65
N ARG A 3 -64.50 20.81 6.10
CA ARG A 3 -63.27 21.06 6.85
C ARG A 3 -62.23 19.98 6.54
N PHE A 4 -61.52 20.20 5.44
CA PHE A 4 -60.33 19.45 5.07
C PHE A 4 -59.18 19.81 6.04
N GLU A 5 -58.84 18.89 6.93
CA GLU A 5 -57.56 18.85 7.64
C GLU A 5 -56.59 18.03 6.77
N GLN A 6 -55.87 18.70 5.87
CA GLN A 6 -54.88 18.09 5.00
C GLN A 6 -53.48 18.56 5.41
N LYS A 7 -53.01 18.13 6.59
CA LYS A 7 -51.68 18.54 7.11
C LYS A 7 -50.62 17.42 7.12
N SER A 8 -50.97 16.16 6.85
CA SER A 8 -50.02 15.03 6.97
C SER A 8 -49.31 14.62 5.68
N MET A 9 -49.71 15.10 4.50
CA MET A 9 -49.17 14.63 3.21
C MET A 9 -47.84 15.30 2.78
N PHE A 10 -47.51 16.48 3.30
CA PHE A 10 -46.30 17.22 2.89
C PHE A 10 -45.04 16.79 3.65
N PHE A 11 -45.20 16.38 4.92
CA PHE A 11 -44.10 15.96 5.77
C PHE A 11 -43.55 14.57 5.39
N GLY A 12 -44.44 13.63 5.02
CA GLY A 12 -44.04 12.30 4.57
C GLY A 12 -43.21 12.31 3.28
N ARG A 13 -43.52 13.20 2.33
CA ARG A 13 -42.77 13.33 1.08
C ARG A 13 -41.35 13.87 1.29
N LYS A 14 -41.16 14.88 2.14
CA LYS A 14 -39.81 15.37 2.49
C LYS A 14 -38.98 14.30 3.20
N LEU A 15 -39.59 13.51 4.07
CA LEU A 15 -38.91 12.42 4.78
C LEU A 15 -38.41 11.32 3.82
N VAL A 16 -39.21 11.01 2.79
CA VAL A 16 -38.84 10.05 1.73
C VAL A 16 -37.65 10.53 0.90
N TYR A 17 -37.50 11.84 0.66
CA TYR A 17 -36.33 12.39 -0.05
C TYR A 17 -35.08 12.53 0.84
N LEU A 18 -35.22 12.69 2.16
CA LEU A 18 -34.09 12.79 3.09
C LEU A 18 -33.43 11.43 3.39
N LEU A 19 -34.21 10.35 3.37
CA LEU A 19 -33.72 9.00 3.62
C LEU A 19 -32.61 8.53 2.66
N PRO A 20 -32.74 8.65 1.31
CA PRO A 20 -31.67 8.27 0.39
C PRO A 20 -30.43 9.16 0.51
N ILE A 21 -30.61 10.46 0.82
CA ILE A 21 -29.48 11.38 1.05
C ILE A 21 -28.71 10.97 2.30
N LEU A 22 -29.41 10.63 3.38
CA LEU A 22 -28.79 10.15 4.60
C LEU A 22 -28.08 8.80 4.39
N ALA A 23 -28.72 7.88 3.67
CA ALA A 23 -28.10 6.59 3.32
C ALA A 23 -26.84 6.78 2.48
N PHE A 24 -26.86 7.71 1.52
CA PHE A 24 -25.69 8.06 0.72
C PHE A 24 -24.57 8.65 1.56
N LEU A 25 -24.89 9.58 2.48
CA LEU A 25 -23.90 10.16 3.40
C LEU A 25 -23.26 9.10 4.31
N VAL A 26 -24.06 8.18 4.86
CA VAL A 26 -23.55 7.06 5.67
C VAL A 26 -22.62 6.19 4.84
N LEU A 27 -23.02 5.82 3.62
CA LEU A 27 -22.21 4.99 2.73
C LEU A 27 -20.93 5.70 2.30
N PHE A 28 -20.98 7.02 2.07
CA PHE A 28 -19.83 7.85 1.76
C PHE A 28 -18.83 7.93 2.93
N VAL A 29 -19.31 8.12 4.16
CA VAL A 29 -18.47 8.13 5.37
C VAL A 29 -17.81 6.76 5.57
N LEU A 30 -18.56 5.66 5.39
CA LEU A 30 -18.00 4.30 5.46
C LEU A 30 -16.94 4.08 4.37
N PHE A 31 -17.14 4.60 3.17
CA PHE A 31 -16.16 4.52 2.08
C PHE A 31 -14.87 5.29 2.41
N LEU A 32 -14.98 6.50 2.96
CA LEU A 32 -13.83 7.28 3.40
C LEU A 32 -13.04 6.60 4.52
N GLN A 33 -13.73 5.99 5.49
CA GLN A 33 -13.07 5.18 6.53
C GLN A 33 -12.35 3.95 5.95
N GLY A 34 -12.92 3.34 4.92
CA GLY A 34 -12.31 2.21 4.21
C GLY A 34 -11.00 2.56 3.50
N ILE A 35 -10.90 3.76 2.90
CA ILE A 35 -9.70 4.18 2.17
C ILE A 35 -8.48 4.36 3.09
N GLY A 36 -8.68 4.91 4.31
CA GLY A 36 -7.58 5.15 5.25
C GLY A 36 -6.86 3.89 5.74
N SER A 37 -7.59 2.77 5.86
CA SER A 37 -7.05 1.46 6.26
C SER A 37 -6.12 0.82 5.22
N VAL A 38 -6.22 1.25 3.95
CA VAL A 38 -5.44 0.67 2.85
C VAL A 38 -4.00 1.19 2.81
N SER A 39 -3.72 2.35 3.40
CA SER A 39 -2.39 2.99 3.34
C SER A 39 -1.29 2.17 4.04
N GLU A 40 -1.50 1.75 5.29
CA GLU A 40 -0.50 0.90 5.97
C GLU A 40 -0.35 -0.48 5.32
N SER A 41 -1.46 -1.06 4.86
CA SER A 41 -1.44 -2.32 4.11
C SER A 41 -0.62 -2.19 2.81
N THR A 42 -0.55 -0.99 2.23
CA THR A 42 0.22 -0.74 1.01
C THR A 42 1.72 -0.71 1.30
N LEU A 43 2.17 -0.04 2.35
CA LEU A 43 3.59 -0.01 2.73
C LEU A 43 4.12 -1.41 3.09
N THR A 44 3.32 -2.23 3.78
CA THR A 44 3.69 -3.62 4.09
C THR A 44 3.82 -4.48 2.85
N LYS A 45 2.89 -4.36 1.91
CA LYS A 45 2.99 -5.05 0.63
C LYS A 45 4.19 -4.58 -0.19
N GLN A 46 4.49 -3.29 -0.16
CA GLN A 46 5.68 -2.75 -0.84
C GLN A 46 6.97 -3.29 -0.25
N GLN A 47 7.07 -3.37 1.08
CA GLN A 47 8.23 -3.97 1.75
C GLN A 47 8.40 -5.45 1.38
N GLU A 48 7.33 -6.24 1.49
CA GLU A 48 7.36 -7.68 1.16
C GLU A 48 7.74 -7.91 -0.32
N SER A 49 7.20 -7.07 -1.21
CA SER A 49 7.56 -7.11 -2.63
C SER A 49 9.04 -6.78 -2.85
N LEU A 50 9.60 -5.82 -2.10
CA LEU A 50 11.01 -5.45 -2.18
C LEU A 50 11.91 -6.59 -1.69
N GLU A 51 11.61 -7.18 -0.53
CA GLU A 51 12.34 -8.33 0.03
C GLU A 51 12.32 -9.52 -0.94
N THR A 52 11.17 -9.80 -1.54
CA THR A 52 11.02 -10.86 -2.56
C THR A 52 11.85 -10.57 -3.81
N ALA A 53 11.82 -9.32 -4.30
CA ALA A 53 12.60 -8.91 -5.47
C ALA A 53 14.11 -9.00 -5.19
N LEU A 54 14.56 -8.55 -4.03
CA LEU A 54 15.95 -8.67 -3.58
C LEU A 54 16.41 -10.12 -3.57
N GLY A 55 15.69 -11.01 -2.88
CA GLY A 55 16.04 -12.43 -2.79
C GLY A 55 16.09 -13.10 -4.16
N ARG A 56 15.15 -12.77 -5.05
CA ARG A 56 15.14 -13.26 -6.43
C ARG A 56 16.36 -12.77 -7.21
N SER A 57 16.67 -11.47 -7.18
CA SER A 57 17.79 -10.90 -7.93
C SER A 57 19.14 -11.41 -7.44
N ILE A 58 19.32 -11.56 -6.12
CA ILE A 58 20.53 -12.15 -5.52
C ILE A 58 20.71 -13.59 -5.99
N SER A 59 19.64 -14.39 -5.91
CA SER A 59 19.66 -15.80 -6.35
C SER A 59 19.91 -15.92 -7.85
N GLN A 60 19.33 -15.01 -8.65
CA GLN A 60 19.54 -14.97 -10.09
C GLN A 60 20.99 -14.63 -10.43
N CYS A 61 21.59 -13.66 -9.75
CA CYS A 61 23.01 -13.32 -9.92
C CYS A 61 23.90 -14.54 -9.70
N TYR A 62 23.69 -15.26 -8.60
CA TYR A 62 24.46 -16.47 -8.32
C TYR A 62 24.24 -17.57 -9.36
N ALA A 63 23.01 -17.76 -9.82
CA ALA A 63 22.69 -18.77 -10.82
C ALA A 63 23.27 -18.48 -12.21
N VAL A 64 23.38 -17.19 -12.58
CA VAL A 64 23.84 -16.76 -13.92
C VAL A 64 25.35 -16.53 -13.95
N GLU A 65 25.90 -15.89 -12.93
CA GLU A 65 27.29 -15.42 -12.91
C GLU A 65 28.20 -16.33 -12.07
N GLY A 66 27.61 -17.20 -11.23
CA GLY A 66 28.35 -18.08 -10.32
C GLY A 66 28.88 -17.36 -9.07
N CYS A 67 28.47 -16.11 -8.85
CA CYS A 67 28.85 -15.31 -7.69
C CYS A 67 27.66 -14.48 -7.18
N TYR A 68 27.67 -14.20 -5.88
CA TYR A 68 26.73 -13.29 -5.26
C TYR A 68 27.05 -11.84 -5.63
N PRO A 69 26.04 -10.95 -5.67
CA PRO A 69 26.24 -9.57 -6.06
C PRO A 69 27.18 -8.86 -5.05
N PRO A 70 28.13 -8.05 -5.52
CA PRO A 70 29.08 -7.37 -4.64
C PRO A 70 28.48 -6.15 -3.92
N SER A 71 27.35 -5.64 -4.39
CA SER A 71 26.68 -4.47 -3.82
C SER A 71 25.22 -4.38 -4.21
N LEU A 72 24.44 -3.59 -3.46
CA LEU A 72 23.07 -3.24 -3.82
C LEU A 72 23.01 -2.51 -5.17
N GLU A 73 23.96 -1.60 -5.44
CA GLU A 73 24.03 -0.84 -6.70
C GLU A 73 24.18 -1.76 -7.93
N TYR A 74 24.90 -2.88 -7.77
CA TYR A 74 25.01 -3.90 -8.81
C TYR A 74 23.65 -4.49 -9.17
N LEU A 75 22.80 -4.76 -8.17
CA LEU A 75 21.44 -5.25 -8.38
C LEU A 75 20.56 -4.20 -9.06
N GLU A 76 20.71 -2.91 -8.73
CA GLU A 76 19.97 -1.82 -9.39
C GLU A 76 20.33 -1.72 -10.88
N GLN A 77 21.62 -1.80 -11.21
CA GLN A 77 22.12 -1.59 -12.57
C GLN A 77 21.99 -2.83 -13.47
N HIS A 78 22.26 -4.03 -12.94
CA HIS A 78 22.34 -5.27 -13.74
C HIS A 78 21.06 -6.12 -13.67
N TYR A 79 20.31 -6.03 -12.57
CA TYR A 79 19.10 -6.81 -12.35
C TYR A 79 17.84 -5.95 -12.27
N GLY A 80 17.96 -4.63 -12.49
CA GLY A 80 16.84 -3.70 -12.55
C GLY A 80 16.07 -3.59 -11.23
N LEU A 81 16.75 -3.78 -10.10
CA LEU A 81 16.14 -3.60 -8.78
C LEU A 81 15.76 -2.13 -8.60
N LEU A 82 14.46 -1.86 -8.41
CA LEU A 82 13.93 -0.52 -8.17
C LEU A 82 13.11 -0.51 -6.88
N TYR A 83 13.31 0.50 -6.06
CA TYR A 83 12.56 0.70 -4.82
C TYR A 83 12.54 2.18 -4.42
N ASP A 84 11.60 2.53 -3.55
CA ASP A 84 11.51 3.90 -3.03
C ASP A 84 12.51 4.11 -1.89
N LYS A 85 13.60 4.81 -2.21
CA LYS A 85 14.68 5.17 -1.28
C LYS A 85 14.23 6.16 -0.18
N ASN A 86 13.08 6.81 -0.32
CA ASN A 86 12.49 7.67 0.71
C ASN A 86 11.70 6.86 1.74
N CYS A 87 11.05 5.78 1.30
CA CYS A 87 10.26 4.91 2.19
C CYS A 87 11.12 3.82 2.85
N PHE A 88 12.09 3.27 2.10
CA PHE A 88 12.88 2.13 2.54
C PHE A 88 14.38 2.43 2.53
N PHE A 89 15.07 1.86 3.49
CA PHE A 89 16.52 1.79 3.55
C PHE A 89 16.92 0.32 3.51
N VAL A 90 17.74 -0.05 2.53
CA VAL A 90 18.24 -1.42 2.39
C VAL A 90 19.67 -1.43 2.89
N ASP A 91 19.88 -2.08 4.03
CA ASP A 91 21.20 -2.39 4.52
C ASP A 91 21.71 -3.66 3.82
N TYR A 92 22.91 -3.59 3.25
CA TYR A 92 23.45 -4.64 2.40
C TYR A 92 24.89 -4.93 2.79
N GLU A 93 25.11 -6.11 3.36
CA GLU A 93 26.43 -6.54 3.81
C GLU A 93 26.96 -7.67 2.92
N TYR A 94 28.06 -7.37 2.24
CA TYR A 94 28.75 -8.30 1.36
C TYR A 94 30.03 -8.82 2.01
N TYR A 95 30.13 -10.13 2.14
CA TYR A 95 31.24 -10.81 2.80
C TYR A 95 32.22 -11.47 1.81
N GLY A 96 31.78 -11.73 0.58
CA GLY A 96 32.58 -12.38 -0.46
C GLY A 96 31.72 -13.06 -1.52
N SER A 97 32.33 -13.41 -2.66
CA SER A 97 31.58 -13.80 -3.87
C SER A 97 30.82 -15.12 -3.74
N ASN A 98 31.21 -15.96 -2.78
CA ASN A 98 30.61 -17.28 -2.53
C ASN A 98 29.78 -17.33 -1.25
N LEU A 99 29.63 -16.20 -0.54
CA LEU A 99 28.81 -16.10 0.67
C LEU A 99 27.56 -15.30 0.37
N LEU A 100 26.40 -15.81 0.78
CA LEU A 100 25.14 -15.11 0.62
C LEU A 100 25.22 -13.78 1.39
N PRO A 101 24.97 -12.64 0.74
CA PRO A 101 24.98 -11.35 1.40
C PRO A 101 23.84 -11.27 2.42
N GLU A 102 24.10 -10.60 3.53
CA GLU A 102 23.06 -10.27 4.50
C GLU A 102 22.35 -9.01 4.05
N VAL A 103 21.02 -9.05 4.02
CA VAL A 103 20.21 -7.93 3.53
C VAL A 103 19.06 -7.68 4.49
N THR A 104 18.98 -6.43 4.96
CA THR A 104 17.92 -6.00 5.87
C THR A 104 17.18 -4.81 5.26
N VAL A 105 15.86 -4.93 5.13
CA VAL A 105 15.00 -3.84 4.65
C VAL A 105 14.39 -3.12 5.85
N LEU A 106 14.75 -1.86 6.03
CA LEU A 106 14.25 -1.01 7.10
C LEU A 106 13.30 0.04 6.53
N ARG A 107 12.20 0.30 7.25
CA ARG A 107 11.32 1.43 6.95
C ARG A 107 11.90 2.71 7.54
N ARG A 108 11.90 3.79 6.75
CA ARG A 108 12.24 5.11 7.28
C ARG A 108 11.05 5.67 8.04
N THR A 109 11.26 6.11 9.28
CA THR A 109 10.22 6.62 10.20
C THR A 109 9.66 8.00 9.82
N GLY A 110 9.67 8.38 8.53
CA GLY A 110 9.21 9.68 8.03
C GLY A 110 8.50 9.63 6.68
N ALA A 111 8.16 8.43 6.18
CA ALA A 111 7.33 8.27 5.00
C ALA A 111 5.86 8.51 5.38
N HIS A 112 5.44 9.77 5.31
CA HIS A 112 4.05 10.21 5.47
C HIS A 112 3.40 10.46 4.11
#